data_AF-A0A9X8H5B8-F1
#
_entry.id   AF-A0A9X8H5B8-F1
#
_cell.length_a   1.000
_cell.length_b   1.000
_cell.length_c   1.000
_cell.angle_alpha   90.00
_cell.angle_beta   90.00
_cell.angle_gamma   90.00
#
_symmetry.space_group_name_H-M   'P 1'
#
loop_
_entity.id
_entity.type
_entity.pdbx_description
1 polymer ?
#
loop_
_entity_poly.entity_id
_entity_poly.type
_entity_poly.pdbx_seq_one_letter_code
_entity_poly.pdbx_strand_id
1 'polypeptide(L)'
;MITATLSEAGLRDTDVPEMQQYLAKLTSTIVTTGSPLFASHDVLAFRLFWVLNHLLAATPQDSVAFYTAYEAMQNLATAACNVDIEVATADQMHVVVPIVLAHLAPSNEPDVRLSFLALLETLLGNDLMAQAFQPFAASLLVKGITPNIVWQSGKVAATVR
;
A
#
# COMPACT_ATOMS: atom_id res chain seq x y z
N MET A 1 -16.95 16.06 -4.36
CA MET A 1 -17.03 14.61 -4.60
C MET A 1 -15.73 14.22 -5.29
N ILE A 2 -14.89 13.38 -4.66
CA ILE A 2 -13.51 13.09 -5.12
C ILE A 2 -13.48 12.71 -6.61
N THR A 3 -14.49 11.98 -7.07
CA THR A 3 -14.69 11.58 -8.47
C THR A 3 -14.81 12.75 -9.45
N ALA A 4 -15.40 13.88 -9.05
CA ALA A 4 -15.53 15.06 -9.90
C ALA A 4 -14.21 15.84 -9.98
N THR A 5 -13.48 15.95 -8.88
CA THR A 5 -12.17 16.59 -8.81
C THR A 5 -11.11 15.82 -9.60
N LEU A 6 -11.17 14.49 -9.58
CA LEU A 6 -10.32 13.62 -10.41
C LEU A 6 -10.68 13.73 -11.90
N SER A 7 -11.97 13.88 -12.24
CA SER A 7 -12.42 14.07 -13.62
C SER A 7 -12.00 15.43 -14.20
N GLU A 8 -12.02 16.49 -13.40
CA GLU A 8 -11.59 17.84 -13.83
C GLU A 8 -10.07 17.92 -14.08
N ALA A 9 -9.29 17.03 -13.46
CA ALA A 9 -7.84 16.96 -13.59
C ALA A 9 -7.37 16.07 -14.77
N GLY A 10 -8.27 15.57 -15.63
CA GLY A 10 -7.91 14.83 -16.85
C GLY A 10 -7.57 13.34 -16.65
N LEU A 11 -7.72 12.80 -15.44
CA LEU A 11 -7.32 11.44 -15.04
C LEU A 11 -8.12 10.29 -15.69
N ARG A 12 -9.09 10.58 -16.56
CA ARG A 12 -9.96 9.56 -17.17
C ARG A 12 -9.36 8.96 -18.45
N ASP A 13 -8.49 9.72 -19.13
CA ASP A 13 -7.86 9.36 -20.41
C ASP A 13 -6.32 9.30 -20.32
N THR A 14 -5.78 9.36 -19.10
CA THR A 14 -4.33 9.40 -18.84
C THR A 14 -3.74 7.99 -18.90
N ASP A 15 -2.64 7.82 -19.63
CA ASP A 15 -1.90 6.55 -19.65
C ASP A 15 -1.46 6.18 -18.23
N VAL A 16 -1.50 4.87 -17.90
CA VAL A 16 -1.23 4.36 -16.55
C VAL A 16 0.08 4.93 -15.93
N PRO A 17 1.21 5.01 -16.66
CA PRO A 17 2.44 5.59 -16.11
C PRO A 17 2.33 7.09 -15.78
N GLU A 18 1.59 7.85 -16.60
CA GLU A 18 1.39 9.27 -16.39
C GLU A 18 0.46 9.52 -15.20
N MET A 19 -0.62 8.73 -15.06
CA MET A 19 -1.48 8.75 -13.88
C MET A 19 -0.69 8.44 -12.60
N GLN A 20 0.16 7.41 -12.63
CA GLN A 20 1.02 7.06 -11.50
C GLN A 20 1.96 8.22 -11.12
N GLN A 21 2.52 8.91 -12.11
CA GLN A 21 3.38 10.05 -11.87
C GLN A 21 2.63 11.25 -11.27
N TYR A 22 1.40 11.52 -11.73
CA TYR A 22 0.54 12.56 -11.15
C TYR A 22 0.19 12.24 -9.70
N LEU A 23 -0.21 11.00 -9.42
CA LEU A 23 -0.55 10.57 -8.07
C LEU A 23 0.68 10.60 -7.15
N ALA A 24 1.87 10.22 -7.64
CA ALA A 24 3.11 10.32 -6.88
C ALA A 24 3.43 11.76 -6.50
N LYS A 25 3.36 12.68 -7.47
CA LYS A 25 3.62 14.11 -7.27
C LYS A 25 2.60 14.74 -6.31
N LEU A 26 1.32 14.44 -6.49
CA LEU A 26 0.26 14.95 -5.63
C LEU A 26 0.48 14.49 -4.18
N THR A 27 0.71 13.19 -3.99
CA THR A 27 0.93 12.62 -2.65
C THR A 27 2.20 13.17 -2.01
N SER A 28 3.29 13.31 -2.78
CA SER A 28 4.54 13.95 -2.32
C SER A 28 4.33 15.41 -1.89
N THR A 29 3.51 16.16 -2.63
CA THR A 29 3.17 17.54 -2.29
C THR A 29 2.37 17.62 -0.99
N ILE A 30 1.43 16.69 -0.78
CA ILE A 30 0.66 16.59 0.47
C ILE A 30 1.58 16.27 1.65
N VAL A 31 2.52 15.34 1.50
CA VAL A 31 3.51 15.03 2.54
C VAL A 31 4.35 16.26 2.86
N THR A 32 4.89 16.92 1.84
CA THR A 32 5.78 18.07 2.04
C THR A 32 5.05 19.22 2.74
N THR A 33 3.82 19.51 2.30
CA THR A 33 3.02 20.61 2.85
C THR A 33 2.44 20.28 4.22
N GLY A 34 2.07 19.02 4.45
CA GLY A 34 1.50 18.52 5.70
C GLY A 34 2.52 18.16 6.77
N SER A 35 3.82 18.17 6.44
CA SER A 35 4.92 17.73 7.32
C SER A 35 4.83 18.25 8.77
N PRO A 36 4.56 19.53 9.05
CA PRO A 36 4.47 20.04 10.42
C PRO A 36 3.32 19.45 11.26
N LEU A 37 2.31 18.87 10.60
CA LEU A 37 1.10 18.35 11.25
C LEU A 37 1.23 16.88 11.64
N PHE A 38 2.13 16.12 11.02
CA PHE A 38 2.15 14.67 11.14
C PHE A 38 2.55 14.17 12.54
N ALA A 39 3.43 14.87 13.24
CA ALA A 39 3.81 14.55 14.62
C ALA A 39 2.65 14.65 15.64
N SER A 40 1.53 15.27 15.26
CA SER A 40 0.33 15.41 16.11
C SER A 40 -0.93 14.77 15.51
N HIS A 41 -0.80 14.15 14.32
CA HIS A 41 -1.94 13.61 13.56
C HIS A 41 -1.61 12.25 12.95
N ASP A 42 -1.36 11.26 13.82
CA ASP A 42 -0.94 9.90 13.47
C ASP A 42 -1.86 9.23 12.44
N VAL A 43 -3.17 9.48 12.51
CA VAL A 43 -4.16 8.92 11.56
C VAL A 43 -3.95 9.43 10.14
N LEU A 44 -3.57 10.70 9.96
CA LEU A 44 -3.30 11.27 8.64
C LEU A 44 -1.99 10.73 8.08
N ALA A 45 -0.96 10.68 8.91
CA ALA A 45 0.32 10.10 8.53
C ALA A 45 0.16 8.62 8.12
N PHE A 46 -0.60 7.84 8.88
CA PHE A 46 -0.87 6.44 8.58
C PHE A 46 -1.61 6.24 7.26
N ARG A 47 -2.61 7.09 6.95
CA ARG A 47 -3.30 7.01 5.66
C ARG A 47 -2.38 7.32 4.49
N LEU A 48 -1.54 8.35 4.61
CA LEU A 48 -0.57 8.71 3.58
C LEU A 48 0.49 7.61 3.39
N PHE A 49 0.92 6.96 4.47
CA PHE A 49 1.81 5.80 4.41
C PHE A 49 1.22 4.67 3.56
N TRP A 50 -0.07 4.36 3.74
CA TRP A 50 -0.73 3.34 2.93
C TRP A 50 -0.89 3.72 1.46
N VAL A 51 -1.19 4.99 1.17
CA VAL A 51 -1.28 5.49 -0.20
C VAL A 51 0.08 5.38 -0.90
N LEU A 52 1.16 5.79 -0.23
CA LEU A 52 2.51 5.72 -0.76
C LEU A 52 2.97 4.27 -0.96
N ASN A 53 2.64 3.35 -0.05
CA ASN A 53 2.94 1.93 -0.22
C ASN A 53 2.22 1.32 -1.43
N HIS A 54 0.94 1.63 -1.62
CA HIS A 54 0.23 1.20 -2.82
C HIS A 54 0.83 1.79 -4.08
N LEU A 55 1.28 3.04 -4.03
CA LEU A 55 1.89 3.69 -5.19
C LEU A 55 3.24 3.07 -5.54
N LEU A 56 4.07 2.73 -4.55
CA LEU A 56 5.31 1.97 -4.77
C LEU A 56 5.04 0.57 -5.32
N ALA A 57 4.05 -0.14 -4.78
CA ALA A 57 3.71 -1.49 -5.25
C ALA A 57 3.13 -1.48 -6.67
N ALA A 58 2.40 -0.42 -7.04
CA ALA A 58 1.79 -0.30 -8.36
C ALA A 58 2.73 0.27 -9.43
N THR A 59 3.88 0.84 -9.05
CA THR A 59 4.81 1.51 -9.99
C THR A 59 6.04 0.66 -10.27
N PRO A 60 6.55 0.64 -11.52
CA PRO A 60 7.82 0.00 -11.83
C PRO A 60 8.96 0.66 -11.03
N GLN A 61 9.88 -0.14 -10.48
CA GLN A 61 10.99 0.34 -9.62
C GLN A 61 11.94 1.32 -10.31
N ASP A 62 12.02 1.28 -11.63
CA ASP A 62 12.82 2.17 -12.47
C ASP A 62 12.07 3.45 -12.89
N SER A 63 10.80 3.59 -12.52
CA SER A 63 9.97 4.73 -12.91
C SER A 63 10.18 5.95 -12.03
N VAL A 64 10.02 7.14 -12.62
CA VAL A 64 10.04 8.42 -11.88
C VAL A 64 8.97 8.46 -10.78
N ALA A 65 7.81 7.84 -11.02
CA ALA A 65 6.73 7.75 -10.06
C ALA A 65 7.16 6.97 -8.80
N PHE A 66 7.87 5.86 -8.98
CA PHE A 66 8.41 5.06 -7.88
C PHE A 66 9.38 5.86 -7.02
N TYR A 67 10.40 6.50 -7.62
CA TYR A 67 11.36 7.32 -6.88
C TYR A 67 10.68 8.49 -6.14
N THR A 68 9.72 9.16 -6.80
CA THR A 68 8.96 10.26 -6.20
C THR A 68 8.15 9.80 -4.97
N ALA A 69 7.51 8.64 -5.06
CA ALA A 69 6.76 8.07 -3.95
C ALA A 69 7.67 7.57 -2.82
N TYR A 70 8.84 7.03 -3.17
CA TYR A 70 9.81 6.54 -2.20
C TYR A 70 10.42 7.69 -1.39
N GLU A 71 10.76 8.80 -2.05
CA GLU A 71 11.22 10.02 -1.38
C GLU A 71 10.12 10.63 -0.51
N ALA A 72 8.89 10.70 -1.02
CA ALA A 72 7.74 11.15 -0.23
C ALA A 72 7.51 10.28 1.01
N MET A 73 7.71 8.97 0.90
CA MET A 73 7.60 8.06 2.04
C MET A 73 8.66 8.41 3.08
N GLN A 74 9.95 8.50 2.70
CA GLN A 74 11.02 8.88 3.62
C GLN A 74 10.75 10.21 4.34
N ASN A 75 10.27 11.21 3.60
CA ASN A 75 9.90 12.51 4.16
C ASN A 75 8.74 12.38 5.16
N LEU A 76 7.75 11.53 4.88
CA LEU A 76 6.63 11.26 5.79
C LEU A 76 7.11 10.62 7.10
N ALA A 77 8.01 9.63 7.06
CA ALA A 77 8.50 9.01 8.30
C ALA A 77 9.42 9.90 9.11
N THR A 78 10.24 10.71 8.44
CA THR A 78 11.03 11.74 9.12
C THR A 78 10.11 12.71 9.84
N ALA A 79 9.07 13.20 9.16
CA ALA A 79 8.12 14.16 9.72
C ALA A 79 7.19 13.59 10.81
N ALA A 80 6.78 12.33 10.69
CA ALA A 80 5.85 11.69 11.62
C ALA A 80 6.55 11.06 12.82
N CYS A 81 7.73 10.46 12.63
CA CYS A 81 8.35 9.58 13.63
C CYS A 81 9.80 9.95 13.95
N ASN A 82 10.48 10.78 13.14
CA ASN A 82 11.92 11.06 13.31
C ASN A 82 12.79 9.78 13.25
N VAL A 83 12.35 8.76 12.51
CA VAL A 83 13.03 7.46 12.38
C VAL A 83 13.08 7.04 10.91
N ASP A 84 14.09 6.24 10.55
CA ASP A 84 14.14 5.53 9.27
C ASP A 84 12.89 4.66 9.06
N ILE A 85 12.34 4.72 7.85
CA ILE A 85 11.01 4.17 7.54
C ILE A 85 10.93 2.66 7.72
N GLU A 86 12.00 1.98 7.36
CA GLU A 86 12.04 0.53 7.40
C GLU A 86 12.03 0.06 8.86
N VAL A 87 12.74 0.77 9.75
CA VAL A 87 12.77 0.47 11.18
C VAL A 87 11.41 0.78 11.83
N ALA A 88 10.84 1.96 11.54
CA ALA A 88 9.53 2.33 12.07
C ALA A 88 8.42 1.38 11.60
N THR A 89 8.46 0.97 10.34
CA THR A 89 7.48 0.02 9.77
C THR A 89 7.65 -1.36 10.41
N ALA A 90 8.88 -1.84 10.59
CA ALA A 90 9.17 -3.11 11.25
C ALA A 90 8.62 -3.17 12.68
N ASP A 91 8.78 -2.09 13.45
CA ASP A 91 8.28 -2.01 14.82
C ASP A 91 6.74 -2.02 14.90
N GLN A 92 6.07 -1.58 13.84
CA GLN A 92 4.60 -1.51 13.76
C GLN A 92 3.95 -2.76 13.15
N MET A 93 4.67 -3.86 12.96
CA MET A 93 4.12 -5.10 12.39
C MET A 93 2.92 -5.65 13.19
N HIS A 94 2.88 -5.40 14.50
CA HIS A 94 1.75 -5.75 15.35
C HIS A 94 0.44 -5.04 14.97
N VAL A 95 0.51 -3.89 14.29
CA VAL A 95 -0.63 -3.15 13.72
C VAL A 95 -0.86 -3.51 12.25
N VAL A 96 0.22 -3.62 11.47
CA VAL A 96 0.17 -3.89 10.02
C VAL A 96 -0.40 -5.28 9.73
N VAL A 97 0.05 -6.31 10.46
CA VAL A 97 -0.37 -7.70 10.22
C VAL A 97 -1.89 -7.90 10.36
N PRO A 98 -2.56 -7.43 11.43
CA PRO A 98 -4.02 -7.48 11.51
C PRO A 98 -4.75 -6.84 10.33
N ILE A 99 -4.23 -5.73 9.80
CA ILE A 99 -4.82 -5.04 8.64
C ILE A 99 -4.67 -5.89 7.38
N VAL A 100 -3.48 -6.45 7.16
CA VAL A 100 -3.23 -7.37 6.02
C VAL A 100 -4.18 -8.56 6.12
N LEU A 101 -4.30 -9.19 7.30
CA LEU A 101 -5.20 -10.33 7.51
C LEU A 101 -6.68 -9.96 7.27
N ALA A 102 -7.11 -8.77 7.69
CA ALA A 102 -8.48 -8.30 7.46
C ALA A 102 -8.78 -8.14 5.96
N HIS A 103 -7.82 -7.65 5.17
CA HIS A 103 -7.99 -7.47 3.73
C HIS A 103 -7.83 -8.78 2.94
N LEU A 104 -7.08 -9.75 3.47
CA LEU A 104 -6.98 -11.11 2.92
C LEU A 104 -8.19 -12.01 3.26
N ALA A 105 -9.17 -11.53 4.02
CA ALA A 105 -10.35 -12.30 4.38
C ALA A 105 -11.07 -12.83 3.12
N PRO A 106 -11.47 -14.12 3.06
CA PRO A 106 -12.15 -14.69 1.89
C PRO A 106 -13.47 -14.02 1.51
N SER A 107 -14.07 -13.23 2.42
CA SER A 107 -15.27 -12.42 2.16
C SER A 107 -15.01 -11.20 1.28
N ASN A 108 -13.76 -10.76 1.15
CA ASN A 108 -13.39 -9.59 0.35
C ASN A 108 -13.28 -9.96 -1.13
N GLU A 109 -13.36 -8.93 -1.97
CA GLU A 109 -13.23 -9.06 -3.42
C GLU A 109 -11.89 -9.69 -3.81
N PRO A 110 -11.86 -10.60 -4.81
CA PRO A 110 -10.64 -11.27 -5.21
C PRO A 110 -9.50 -10.33 -5.59
N ASP A 111 -9.80 -9.21 -6.24
CA ASP A 111 -8.80 -8.22 -6.68
C ASP A 111 -8.15 -7.48 -5.50
N VAL A 112 -8.93 -7.20 -4.45
CA VAL A 112 -8.40 -6.64 -3.19
C VAL A 112 -7.46 -7.64 -2.54
N ARG A 113 -7.84 -8.92 -2.46
CA ARG A 113 -6.99 -9.97 -1.86
C ARG A 113 -5.71 -10.16 -2.66
N LEU A 114 -5.79 -10.17 -4.00
CA LEU A 114 -4.61 -10.24 -4.88
C LEU A 114 -3.66 -9.07 -4.65
N SER A 115 -4.20 -7.84 -4.56
CA SER A 115 -3.40 -6.64 -4.32
C SER A 115 -2.65 -6.72 -2.97
N PHE A 116 -3.31 -7.21 -1.92
CA PHE A 116 -2.68 -7.40 -0.62
C PHE A 116 -1.70 -8.58 -0.57
N LEU A 117 -1.89 -9.63 -1.37
CA LEU A 117 -0.90 -10.71 -1.53
C LEU A 117 0.35 -10.21 -2.25
N ALA A 118 0.19 -9.42 -3.32
CA ALA A 118 1.31 -8.80 -4.02
C ALA A 118 2.08 -7.81 -3.14
N LEU A 119 1.37 -7.04 -2.31
CA LEU A 119 1.99 -6.20 -1.29
C LEU A 119 2.77 -7.03 -0.27
N LEU A 120 2.19 -8.14 0.21
CA LEU A 120 2.85 -9.02 1.17
C LEU A 120 4.12 -9.65 0.57
N GLU A 121 4.09 -10.08 -0.69
CA GLU A 121 5.27 -10.55 -1.42
C GLU A 121 6.34 -9.46 -1.51
N THR A 122 5.96 -8.24 -1.86
CA THR A 122 6.87 -7.09 -1.94
C THR A 122 7.52 -6.80 -0.59
N LEU A 123 6.74 -6.83 0.50
CA LEU A 123 7.25 -6.61 1.86
C LEU A 123 8.19 -7.75 2.29
N LEU A 124 7.85 -9.00 2.00
CA LEU A 124 8.69 -10.16 2.33
C LEU A 124 9.96 -10.24 1.47
N GLY A 125 10.02 -9.54 0.34
CA GLY A 125 11.22 -9.39 -0.48
C GLY A 125 12.29 -8.49 0.14
N ASN A 126 11.98 -7.74 1.21
CA ASN A 126 12.94 -6.94 1.97
C ASN A 126 13.38 -7.70 3.23
N ASP A 127 14.69 -7.85 3.44
CA ASP A 127 15.26 -8.66 4.53
C ASP A 127 14.86 -8.17 5.93
N LEU A 128 14.78 -6.85 6.13
CA LEU A 128 14.39 -6.26 7.41
C LEU A 128 12.91 -6.54 7.71
N MET A 129 12.05 -6.35 6.70
CA MET A 129 10.62 -6.64 6.80
C MET A 129 10.39 -8.13 7.01
N ALA A 130 11.06 -9.01 6.27
CA ALA A 130 10.94 -10.45 6.43
C ALA A 130 11.26 -10.91 7.86
N GLN A 131 12.29 -10.33 8.48
CA GLN A 131 12.61 -10.56 9.89
C GLN A 131 11.50 -10.04 10.83
N ALA A 132 10.97 -8.84 10.58
CA ALA A 132 9.89 -8.26 11.36
C ALA A 132 8.57 -9.05 11.28
N PHE A 133 8.33 -9.76 10.17
CA PHE A 133 7.16 -10.63 9.98
C PHE A 133 7.29 -12.01 10.67
N GLN A 134 8.50 -12.45 11.07
CA GLN A 134 8.73 -13.77 11.68
C GLN A 134 7.79 -14.10 12.85
N PRO A 135 7.56 -13.20 13.84
CA PRO A 135 6.65 -13.47 14.96
C PRO A 135 5.20 -13.75 14.51
N PHE A 136 4.83 -13.29 13.33
CA PHE A 136 3.48 -13.38 12.77
C PHE A 136 3.34 -14.47 11.69
N ALA A 137 4.42 -15.16 11.31
CA ALA A 137 4.47 -16.09 10.19
C ALA A 137 3.37 -17.15 10.25
N ALA A 138 3.15 -17.76 11.42
CA ALA A 138 2.09 -18.75 11.61
C ALA A 138 0.69 -18.17 11.36
N SER A 139 0.42 -16.94 11.82
CA SER A 139 -0.86 -16.27 11.58
C SER A 139 -1.05 -15.91 10.12
N LEU A 140 0.00 -15.42 9.44
CA LEU A 140 -0.04 -15.11 8.01
C LEU A 140 -0.27 -16.37 7.18
N LEU A 141 0.44 -17.46 7.47
CA LEU A 141 0.26 -18.73 6.74
C LEU A 141 -1.15 -19.29 6.92
N VAL A 142 -1.63 -19.38 8.17
CA VAL A 142 -2.92 -20.03 8.47
C VAL A 142 -4.11 -19.16 8.08
N LYS A 143 -4.06 -17.85 8.35
CA LYS A 143 -5.21 -16.95 8.20
C LYS A 143 -5.17 -16.11 6.93
N GLY A 144 -3.99 -15.80 6.41
CA GLY A 144 -3.81 -14.98 5.22
C GLY A 144 -3.62 -15.84 3.96
N ILE A 145 -2.59 -16.68 3.95
CA ILE A 145 -2.16 -17.38 2.73
C ILE A 145 -3.04 -18.60 2.46
N THR A 146 -3.18 -19.53 3.41
CA THR A 146 -3.91 -20.80 3.21
C THR A 146 -5.33 -20.62 2.64
N PRO A 147 -6.15 -19.66 3.12
CA PRO A 147 -7.49 -19.46 2.59
C PRO A 147 -7.53 -18.90 1.17
N ASN A 148 -6.42 -18.30 0.71
CA ASN A 148 -6.29 -17.69 -0.61
C ASN A 148 -5.53 -18.57 -1.63
N ILE A 149 -4.94 -19.71 -1.21
CA ILE A 149 -4.31 -20.69 -2.12
C ILE A 149 -5.36 -21.41 -2.97
N VAL A 150 -6.46 -21.85 -2.35
CA VAL A 150 -7.53 -22.55 -3.05
C VAL A 150 -8.51 -21.51 -3.55
N TRP A 151 -8.27 -21.01 -4.76
CA TRP A 151 -9.20 -20.12 -5.42
C TRP A 151 -10.53 -20.89 -5.59
N GLN A 152 -11.61 -20.43 -4.94
CA GLN A 152 -12.96 -20.89 -5.28
C GLN A 152 -13.34 -20.31 -6.64
N SER A 153 -12.72 -20.83 -7.69
CA SER A 153 -12.94 -20.48 -9.11
C SER A 153 -14.36 -20.78 -9.59
N GLY A 154 -15.23 -21.31 -8.74
CA GLY A 154 -16.56 -21.81 -9.09
C GLY A 154 -17.76 -20.87 -8.89
N LYS A 155 -17.60 -19.58 -8.57
CA LYS A 155 -18.76 -18.66 -8.43
C LYS A 155 -18.88 -17.53 -9.46
N VAL A 156 -17.96 -17.44 -10.41
CA VAL A 156 -18.17 -16.67 -11.64
C VAL A 156 -18.34 -17.66 -12.78
N ALA A 157 -19.47 -18.39 -12.74
CA ALA A 157 -19.95 -19.10 -13.91
C ALA A 157 -20.15 -18.07 -15.01
N ALA A 158 -19.52 -18.34 -16.15
CA ALA A 158 -19.66 -17.68 -17.43
C ALA A 158 -21.01 -16.99 -17.64
N THR A 159 -20.98 -15.67 -17.80
CA THR A 159 -21.89 -15.01 -18.75
C THR A 159 -21.09 -14.75 -20.02
N VAL A 160 -20.79 -15.83 -20.75
CA VAL A 160 -20.55 -15.71 -22.18
C VAL A 160 -21.92 -15.51 -22.81
N ARG A 161 -22.20 -14.30 -23.26
CA ARG A 161 -23.15 -14.00 -24.33
C ARG A 161 -22.55 -12.91 -25.20
#